data_AF-A0A074TJH0-F1
#
_entry.id   AF-A0A074TJH0-F1
#
_cell.length_a   1.000
_cell.length_b   1.000
_cell.length_c   1.000
_cell.angle_alpha   90.00
_cell.angle_beta   90.00
_cell.angle_gamma   90.00
#
_symmetry.space_group_name_H-M   'P 1'
#
loop_
_entity.id
_entity.type
_entity.pdbx_description
1 polymer ?
#
loop_
_entity_poly.entity_id
_entity_poly.type
_entity_poly.pdbx_seq_one_letter_code
_entity_poly.pdbx_strand_id
1 'polypeptide(L)' 'MEPEIDRPHMKRGHFASLNCLQCGHGRILELADLPREWLDEMGWTIRPEILARMRCARCGHRGRPDVRFGWTAGKV' A
#
# COMPACT_ATOMS: atom_id res chain seq x y z
N MET A 1 -17.88 4.23 -22.47
CA MET A 1 -18.19 5.14 -21.36
C MET A 1 -17.86 4.37 -20.09
N GLU A 2 -16.60 4.44 -19.66
CA GLU A 2 -16.16 3.82 -18.42
C GLU A 2 -16.67 4.70 -17.27
N PRO A 3 -17.31 4.15 -16.23
CA PRO A 3 -17.84 4.97 -15.15
C PRO A 3 -16.67 5.64 -14.40
N GLU A 4 -16.68 6.97 -14.39
CA GLU A 4 -15.87 7.78 -13.49
C GLU A 4 -16.25 7.40 -12.06
N ILE A 5 -15.46 6.51 -11.48
CA ILE A 5 -15.56 6.12 -10.08
C ILE A 5 -15.41 7.41 -9.27
N ASP A 6 -16.52 7.86 -8.67
CA ASP A 6 -16.57 8.90 -7.65
C ASP A 6 -15.53 8.53 -6.58
N ARG A 7 -14.36 9.16 -6.68
CA ARG A 7 -13.19 8.91 -5.84
C ARG A 7 -13.48 9.57 -4.49
N PRO A 8 -13.71 8.83 -3.39
CA PRO A 8 -13.55 9.43 -2.08
C PRO A 8 -12.11 9.98 -2.02
N HIS A 9 -12.00 11.28 -1.78
CA HIS A 9 -10.78 12.10 -1.76
C HIS A 9 -9.58 11.41 -1.06
N MET A 10 -8.86 10.53 -1.75
CA MET A 10 -7.54 10.08 -1.29
C MET A 10 -6.57 11.22 -1.52
N LYS A 11 -6.15 11.87 -0.43
CA LYS A 11 -5.11 12.89 -0.49
C LYS A 11 -3.80 12.22 -0.91
N ARG A 12 -3.38 12.49 -2.15
CA ARG A 12 -2.04 12.16 -2.66
C ARG A 12 -0.97 12.50 -1.61
N GLY A 13 0.07 11.69 -1.54
CA GLY A 13 1.14 11.82 -0.54
C GLY A 13 1.08 10.81 0.60
N HIS A 14 0.04 9.97 0.73
CA HIS A 14 0.07 8.83 1.65
C HIS A 14 0.79 7.63 1.03
N PHE A 15 1.70 7.02 1.78
CA PHE A 15 2.50 5.90 1.32
C PHE A 15 2.64 4.81 2.39
N ALA A 16 2.88 3.59 1.92
CA ALA A 16 3.26 2.44 2.74
C ALA A 16 4.68 2.00 2.37
N SER A 17 5.58 2.04 3.34
CA SER A 17 6.90 1.44 3.25
C SER A 17 6.81 -0.01 3.71
N LEU A 18 7.04 -0.94 2.79
CA LEU A 18 6.97 -2.39 3.02
C LEU A 18 8.39 -2.96 3.05
N ASN A 19 8.77 -3.64 4.12
CA ASN A 19 10.04 -4.34 4.24
C ASN A 19 9.81 -5.85 4.42
N CYS A 20 10.46 -6.65 3.58
CA CYS A 20 10.45 -8.10 3.74
C CYS A 20 11.34 -8.51 4.91
N LEU A 21 10.75 -9.12 5.94
CA LEU A 21 11.46 -9.61 7.13
C LEU A 21 12.48 -10.72 6.83
N GLN A 22 12.34 -11.43 5.70
CA GLN A 22 13.24 -12.53 5.34
C GLN A 22 14.54 -12.06 4.65
N CYS A 23 14.47 -11.02 3.80
CA CYS A 23 15.59 -10.62 2.94
C CYS A 23 15.94 -9.13 3.01
N GLY A 24 15.23 -8.35 3.84
CA GLY A 24 15.42 -6.91 3.98
C GLY A 24 15.02 -6.07 2.77
N HIS A 25 14.40 -6.67 1.74
CA HIS A 25 13.95 -5.93 0.56
C HIS A 25 12.82 -4.98 0.92
N GLY A 26 13.06 -3.68 0.74
CA GLY A 26 12.11 -2.60 0.97
C GLY A 26 11.50 -2.07 -0.32
N ARG A 27 10.22 -1.72 -0.29
CA ARG A 27 9.54 -0.97 -1.36
C ARG A 27 8.55 0.02 -0.76
N ILE A 28 8.47 1.20 -1.36
CA ILE A 28 7.47 2.20 -1.01
C ILE A 28 6.34 2.13 -2.05
N LEU A 29 5.09 2.09 -1.57
CA LEU A 29 3.88 2.12 -2.39
C LEU A 29 3.08 3.37 -2.04
N GLU A 30 2.64 4.12 -3.04
CA GLU A 30 1.65 5.17 -2.83
C GLU A 30 0.27 4.55 -2.67
N LEU A 31 -0.44 4.89 -1.59
CA LEU A 31 -1.75 4.31 -1.32
C LEU A 31 -2.80 4.73 -2.36
N ALA A 32 -2.62 5.91 -2.96
CA ALA A 32 -3.51 6.43 -3.99
C ALA A 32 -3.49 5.62 -5.30
N ASP A 33 -2.40 4.87 -5.56
CA ASP A 33 -2.25 4.01 -6.74
C ASP A 33 -2.72 2.57 -6.48
N LEU A 34 -3.07 2.23 -5.24
CA LEU A 34 -3.52 0.90 -4.88
C LEU A 34 -5.04 0.74 -5.11
N PRO A 35 -5.49 -0.48 -5.45
CA PRO A 35 -6.91 -0.77 -5.55
C PRO A 35 -7.63 -0.46 -4.24
N ARG A 36 -8.81 0.16 -4.33
CA ARG A 36 -9.61 0.53 -3.14
C ARG A 36 -9.93 -0.67 -2.25
N GLU A 37 -10.17 -1.83 -2.85
CA GLU A 37 -10.40 -3.11 -2.17
C GLU A 37 -9.25 -3.55 -1.26
N TRP A 38 -8.03 -3.05 -1.50
CA TRP A 38 -6.85 -3.39 -0.71
C TRP A 38 -6.66 -2.48 0.50
N LEU A 39 -7.40 -1.38 0.54
CA LEU A 39 -7.23 -0.30 1.50
C LEU A 39 -8.37 -0.35 2.52
N ASP A 40 -8.14 0.19 3.71
CA ASP A 40 -9.18 0.27 4.74
C ASP A 40 -10.29 1.27 4.35
N GLU A 41 -11.35 1.36 5.15
CA GLU A 41 -12.48 2.27 4.90
C GLU A 41 -12.06 3.75 4.76
N MET A 42 -11.02 4.20 5.45
CA MET A 42 -10.45 5.55 5.29
C MET A 42 -9.39 5.59 4.19
N GLY A 43 -8.83 4.44 3.85
CA GLY A 43 -7.84 4.28 2.81
C GLY A 43 -6.47 4.86 3.18
N TRP A 44 -6.20 4.93 4.48
CA TRP A 44 -4.92 5.40 5.02
C TRP A 44 -3.97 4.25 5.30
N THR A 45 -4.49 3.02 5.26
CA THR A 45 -3.74 1.80 5.51
C THR A 45 -4.13 0.71 4.52
N ILE A 46 -3.22 -0.25 4.33
CA ILE A 46 -3.49 -1.47 3.57
C ILE A 46 -4.13 -2.48 4.54
N ARG A 47 -5.20 -3.14 4.10
CA ARG A 47 -5.91 -4.14 4.89
C ARG A 47 -4.96 -5.28 5.31
N PRO A 48 -5.06 -5.77 6.55
CA PRO A 48 -4.16 -6.80 7.07
C PRO A 48 -4.24 -8.12 6.30
N GLU A 49 -5.42 -8.46 5.76
CA GLU A 49 -5.62 -9.64 4.91
C GLU A 49 -4.81 -9.59 3.60
N ILE A 50 -4.63 -8.39 3.04
CA ILE A 50 -3.83 -8.19 1.83
C ILE A 50 -2.35 -8.29 2.17
N LEU A 51 -1.93 -7.65 3.27
CA LEU A 51 -0.56 -7.74 3.76
C LEU A 51 -0.16 -9.20 4.04
N ALA A 52 -1.06 -10.02 4.58
CA ALA A 52 -0.80 -11.44 4.82
C ALA A 52 -0.62 -12.26 3.53
N ARG A 53 -1.24 -11.82 2.42
CA ARG A 53 -1.15 -12.47 1.11
C ARG A 53 0.00 -11.94 0.24
N MET A 54 0.67 -10.87 0.67
CA MET A 54 1.76 -10.28 -0.08
C MET A 54 2.94 -11.24 -0.24
N ARG A 55 3.59 -11.14 -1.39
CA ARG A 55 4.78 -11.89 -1.74
C ARG A 55 5.92 -10.92 -2.01
N CYS A 56 7.07 -11.15 -1.38
CA CYS A 56 8.27 -10.41 -1.72
C CYS A 56 8.69 -10.69 -3.16
N ALA A 57 8.79 -9.66 -3.99
CA ALA A 57 9.22 -9.79 -5.38
C ALA A 57 10.68 -10.29 -5.53
N ARG A 58 11.52 -10.10 -4.50
CA ARG A 58 12.93 -10.48 -4.51
C ARG A 58 13.16 -11.94 -4.09
N CYS A 59 12.70 -12.34 -2.91
CA CYS A 59 12.95 -13.68 -2.36
C CYS A 59 11.75 -14.63 -2.49
N GLY A 60 10.59 -14.14 -2.95
CA GLY A 60 9.39 -14.94 -3.10
C GLY A 60 8.69 -15.34 -1.79
N HIS A 61 9.21 -14.91 -0.62
CA HIS A 61 8.60 -15.17 0.68
C HIS A 61 7.18 -14.60 0.74
N ARG A 62 6.24 -15.42 1.23
CA ARG A 62 4.84 -15.05 1.47
C ARG A 62 4.65 -14.85 2.96
N GLY A 63 4.07 -13.72 3.33
CA GLY A 63 3.83 -13.37 4.72
C GLY A 63 3.72 -11.87 4.90
N ARG A 64 3.34 -11.46 6.12
CA ARG A 64 3.14 -10.06 6.46
C ARG A 64 4.50 -9.33 6.46
N PRO A 65 4.74 -8.36 5.54
CA PRO A 65 5.92 -7.53 5.62
C PRO A 65 5.85 -6.60 6.84
N ASP A 66 7.00 -6.11 7.29
CA ASP A 66 7.04 -4.94 8.17
C ASP A 66 6.53 -3.73 7.37
N VAL A 67 5.41 -3.14 7.81
CA VAL A 67 4.78 -2.03 7.13
C VAL A 67 4.81 -0.79 7.99
N ARG A 68 5.23 0.33 7.42
CA ARG A 68 5.12 1.65 8.02
C ARG A 68 4.32 2.55 7.10
N PHE A 69 3.25 3.11 7.64
CA PHE A 69 2.43 4.09 6.94
C PHE A 69 2.96 5.49 7.25
N GLY A 70 3.03 6.32 6.22
CA GLY A 70 3.50 7.69 6.33
C GLY A 70 2.74 8.58 5.35
N TRP A 71 2.95 9.87 5.52
CA TRP A 71 2.47 10.88 4.59
C TRP A 71 3.62 11.84 4.27
N THR A 72 3.69 12.29 3.02
CA THR A 72 4.60 13.35 2.60
C THR A 72 3.79 14.59 2.24
N ALA A 73 4.26 15.75 2.69
CA ALA A 73 3.65 17.04 2.41
C ALA A 73 4.08 17.62 1.04
N GLY A 74 4.90 16.91 0.28
CA GLY A 74 5.47 17.38 -0.99
C GLY A 74 4.56 17.09 -2.18
N LYS A 75 4.28 18.12 -3.00
CA LYS A 75 3.70 17.97 -4.34
C LYS A 75 4.56 17.01 -5.17
N VAL A 76 4.04 15.83 -5.49
CA VAL A 76 4.49 15.06 -6.67
C VAL A 76 3.85 15.65 -7.91
#